data_AF-A0A1H8KQF0-F1
#
_entry.id   AF-A0A1H8KQF0-F1
#
_cell.length_a   1.000
_cell.length_b   1.000
_cell.length_c   1.000
_cell.angle_alpha   90.00
_cell.angle_beta   90.00
_cell.angle_gamma   90.00
#
_symmetry.space_group_name_H-M   'P 1'
#
loop_
_entity.id
_entity.type
_entity.pdbx_description
1 polymer ?
#
loop_
_entity_poly.entity_id
_entity_poly.type
_entity_poly.pdbx_seq_one_letter_code
_entity_poly.pdbx_strand_id
1 'polypeptide(L)'
;MQRDTRADSGWGFVADHDSMATIIDTLLDLDPEETYTRSELADETGIALKTLHLMDDVDGVVDLGLLDRHHPEDQEVYYTVNADSPVLEAAREFEQAVEANR
;
A
#
# COMPACT_ATOMS: atom_id res chain seq x y z
N MET A 1 6.01 -11.48 29.46
CA MET A 1 5.65 -10.17 28.90
C MET A 1 6.08 -10.18 27.44
N GLN A 2 5.17 -10.56 26.54
CA GLN A 2 5.38 -10.36 25.11
C GLN A 2 5.27 -8.85 24.88
N ARG A 3 6.31 -8.24 24.33
CA ARG A 3 6.19 -6.86 23.84
C ARG A 3 5.30 -6.95 22.61
N ASP A 4 4.14 -6.32 22.66
CA ASP A 4 3.45 -5.87 21.45
C ASP A 4 4.45 -4.99 20.70
N THR A 5 5.21 -5.54 19.77
CA THR A 5 5.93 -4.76 18.75
C THR A 5 4.93 -4.40 17.68
N ARG A 6 3.90 -3.62 18.03
CA ARG A 6 3.30 -2.72 17.05
C ARG A 6 4.32 -1.61 16.89
N ALA A 7 4.84 -1.42 15.69
CA ALA A 7 5.79 -0.36 15.41
C ALA A 7 5.31 0.97 16.02
N ASP A 8 6.07 1.52 16.97
CA ASP A 8 5.75 2.78 17.66
C ASP A 8 5.88 4.01 16.73
N SER A 9 6.18 3.81 15.43
CA SER A 9 6.33 4.84 14.41
C SER A 9 5.99 4.31 13.01
N GLY A 10 5.55 5.20 12.11
CA GLY A 10 5.21 4.83 10.72
C GLY A 10 6.37 4.20 9.95
N TRP A 11 7.61 4.65 10.17
CA TRP A 11 8.79 4.03 9.55
C TRP A 11 9.13 2.66 10.14
N GLY A 12 8.83 2.43 11.41
CA GLY A 12 8.92 1.10 11.99
C GLY A 12 7.95 0.15 11.31
N PHE A 13 6.74 0.61 10.99
CA PHE A 13 5.76 -0.20 10.26
C PHE A 13 6.27 -0.54 8.85
N VAL A 14 6.80 0.43 8.11
CA VAL A 14 7.42 0.16 6.80
C VAL A 14 8.58 -0.84 6.91
N ALA A 15 9.41 -0.72 7.95
CA ALA A 15 10.56 -1.60 8.16
C ALA A 15 10.18 -3.02 8.62
N ASP A 16 9.03 -3.18 9.29
CA ASP A 16 8.53 -4.48 9.74
C ASP A 16 7.91 -5.30 8.58
N HIS A 17 7.60 -4.66 7.46
CA HIS A 17 7.02 -5.25 6.27
C HIS A 17 7.95 -5.08 5.06
N ASP A 18 8.71 -6.13 4.71
CA ASP A 18 9.75 -6.11 3.66
C ASP A 18 9.28 -5.51 2.33
N SER A 19 8.00 -5.66 2.00
CA SER A 19 7.41 -5.18 0.74
C SER A 19 6.74 -3.81 0.83
N MET A 20 6.57 -3.24 2.02
CA MET A 20 5.75 -2.04 2.23
C MET A 20 6.33 -0.81 1.54
N ALA A 21 7.65 -0.66 1.54
CA ALA A 21 8.29 0.44 0.82
C ALA A 21 7.98 0.39 -0.68
N THR A 22 8.10 -0.80 -1.29
CA THR A 22 7.76 -1.02 -2.71
C THR A 22 6.27 -0.80 -2.97
N ILE A 23 5.39 -1.26 -2.08
CA ILE A 23 3.95 -1.04 -2.23
C ILE A 23 3.62 0.45 -2.21
N ILE A 24 4.13 1.20 -1.23
CA ILE A 24 3.87 2.65 -1.14
C ILE A 24 4.37 3.36 -2.39
N ASP A 25 5.61 3.08 -2.81
CA ASP A 25 6.23 3.62 -4.03
C ASP A 25 5.35 3.36 -5.27
N THR A 26 4.91 2.12 -5.49
CA THR A 26 4.01 1.78 -6.61
C THR A 26 2.68 2.52 -6.52
N LEU A 27 2.04 2.58 -5.34
CA LEU A 27 0.73 3.23 -5.19
C LEU A 27 0.78 4.76 -5.42
N LEU A 28 1.96 5.38 -5.32
CA LEU A 28 2.12 6.80 -5.66
C LEU A 28 2.02 7.05 -7.17
N ASP A 29 2.39 6.06 -7.97
CA ASP A 29 2.40 6.12 -9.44
C ASP A 29 1.11 5.61 -10.10
N LEU A 30 0.30 4.80 -9.40
CA LEU A 30 -0.95 4.27 -9.94
C LEU A 30 -2.04 5.33 -10.09
N ASP A 31 -2.93 5.14 -11.07
CA ASP A 31 -4.06 6.03 -11.33
C ASP A 31 -5.19 5.76 -10.31
N PRO A 32 -5.61 6.76 -9.50
CA PRO A 32 -6.70 6.58 -8.56
C PRO A 32 -8.08 6.39 -9.20
N GLU A 33 -8.25 6.70 -10.48
CA GLU A 33 -9.50 6.45 -11.20
C GLU A 33 -9.59 5.03 -11.77
N GLU A 34 -8.47 4.28 -11.79
CA GLU A 34 -8.41 2.90 -12.25
C GLU A 34 -8.71 1.89 -11.13
N THR A 35 -9.19 0.71 -11.53
CA THR A 35 -9.47 -0.41 -10.63
C THR A 35 -8.48 -1.53 -10.86
N TYR A 36 -7.94 -2.07 -9.77
CA TYR A 36 -6.94 -3.13 -9.81
C TYR A 36 -7.45 -4.36 -9.05
N THR A 37 -7.26 -5.55 -9.60
CA THR A 37 -7.38 -6.82 -8.89
C THR A 37 -6.12 -7.07 -8.05
N ARG A 38 -6.16 -8.06 -7.15
CA ARG A 38 -4.93 -8.47 -6.43
C ARG A 38 -3.81 -8.93 -7.37
N SER A 39 -4.18 -9.55 -8.49
CA SER A 39 -3.21 -10.00 -9.49
C SER A 39 -2.56 -8.83 -10.20
N GLU A 40 -3.34 -7.82 -10.58
CA GLU A 40 -2.80 -6.61 -11.21
C GLU A 40 -1.91 -5.82 -10.24
N LEU A 41 -2.29 -5.68 -8.96
CA LEU A 41 -1.41 -5.08 -7.95
C LEU A 41 -0.09 -5.85 -7.77
N ALA A 42 -0.12 -7.18 -7.92
CA ALA A 42 1.09 -8.01 -7.90
C ALA A 42 2.01 -7.72 -9.10
N ASP A 43 1.41 -7.53 -10.26
CA ASP A 43 2.14 -7.20 -11.49
C ASP A 43 2.75 -5.79 -11.40
N GLU A 44 1.98 -4.80 -10.95
CA GLU A 44 2.44 -3.40 -10.79
C GLU A 44 3.58 -3.28 -9.76
N THR A 45 3.43 -3.93 -8.60
CA THR A 45 4.46 -3.90 -7.53
C THR A 45 5.67 -4.79 -7.83
N GLY A 46 5.56 -5.71 -8.79
CA GLY A 46 6.54 -6.78 -9.03
C GLY A 46 6.65 -7.80 -7.89
N ILE A 47 5.76 -7.74 -6.90
CA ILE A 47 5.71 -8.68 -5.77
C ILE A 47 4.93 -9.91 -6.21
N ALA A 48 5.45 -11.11 -5.91
CA ALA A 48 4.74 -12.34 -6.25
C ALA A 48 3.33 -12.36 -5.63
N LEU A 49 2.30 -12.69 -6.42
CA LEU A 49 0.90 -12.74 -5.97
C LEU A 49 0.71 -13.58 -4.69
N LYS A 50 1.45 -14.69 -4.58
CA LYS A 50 1.44 -15.54 -3.38
C LYS A 50 1.96 -14.79 -2.15
N THR A 51 2.99 -13.96 -2.31
CA THR A 51 3.54 -13.12 -1.25
C THR A 51 2.50 -12.10 -0.82
N LEU A 52 1.85 -11.38 -1.76
CA LEU A 52 0.73 -10.47 -1.46
C LEU A 52 -0.49 -11.14 -0.81
N HIS A 53 -0.71 -12.44 -1.04
CA HIS A 53 -1.77 -13.21 -0.38
C HIS A 53 -1.41 -13.71 1.02
N LEU A 54 -0.13 -13.99 1.24
CA LEU A 54 0.39 -14.47 2.54
C LEU A 54 0.69 -13.34 3.49
N MET A 55 1.01 -12.19 2.91
CA MET A 55 1.09 -10.93 3.59
C MET A 55 -0.33 -10.50 3.94
N ASP A 56 -0.57 -10.26 5.23
CA ASP A 56 -1.68 -9.42 5.68
C ASP A 56 -1.58 -7.99 5.09
N ASP A 57 -0.58 -7.69 4.26
CA ASP A 57 -0.24 -6.38 3.71
C ASP A 57 -1.32 -5.79 2.82
N VAL A 58 -2.05 -6.54 1.97
CA VAL A 58 -3.10 -5.88 1.16
C VAL A 58 -4.24 -5.39 2.05
N ASP A 59 -4.65 -6.19 3.02
CA ASP A 59 -5.67 -5.78 3.98
C ASP A 59 -5.11 -4.73 4.96
N GLY A 60 -3.83 -4.78 5.33
CA GLY A 60 -3.13 -3.76 6.12
C GLY A 60 -2.96 -2.42 5.38
N VAL A 61 -2.76 -2.45 4.07
CA VAL A 61 -2.70 -1.29 3.17
C VAL A 61 -4.09 -0.66 3.05
N VAL A 62 -5.15 -1.47 2.99
CA VAL A 62 -6.53 -1.01 3.07
C VAL A 62 -6.83 -0.40 4.45
N ASP A 63 -6.41 -1.04 5.54
CA ASP A 63 -6.59 -0.55 6.91
C ASP A 63 -5.85 0.77 7.17
N LEU A 64 -4.73 0.99 6.50
CA LEU A 64 -3.99 2.26 6.50
C LEU A 64 -4.63 3.32 5.59
N GLY A 65 -5.66 2.96 4.83
CA GLY A 65 -6.36 3.85 3.91
C GLY A 65 -5.52 4.22 2.68
N LEU A 66 -4.60 3.37 2.25
CA LEU A 66 -3.84 3.54 0.99
C LEU A 66 -4.67 3.04 -0.21
N LEU A 67 -5.48 2.00 0.00
CA LEU A 67 -6.38 1.41 -0.99
C LEU A 67 -7.80 1.35 -0.44
N ASP A 68 -8.79 1.55 -1.30
CA ASP A 68 -10.18 1.20 -1.01
C ASP A 68 -10.48 -0.17 -1.61
N ARG A 69 -11.01 -1.07 -0.78
CA ARG A 69 -11.43 -2.42 -1.21
C ARG A 69 -12.90 -2.43 -1.58
N HIS A 70 -13.21 -2.96 -2.75
CA HIS A 70 -14.58 -3.09 -3.26
C HIS A 70 -14.97 -4.57 -3.35
N HIS A 71 -16.14 -4.91 -2.80
CA HIS A 71 -16.66 -6.28 -2.78
C HIS A 71 -18.07 -6.37 -3.38
N PRO A 72 -18.20 -6.23 -4.72
CA PRO A 72 -19.48 -6.42 -5.41
C PRO A 72 -20.01 -7.86 -5.25
N GLU A 73 -21.34 -8.06 -5.30
CA GLU A 73 -21.97 -9.36 -5.04
C GLU A 73 -21.68 -10.42 -6.13
N ASP A 74 -21.41 -10.00 -7.37
CA ASP A 74 -21.26 -10.88 -8.54
C ASP A 74 -19.97 -10.64 -9.35
N GLN A 75 -18.98 -9.97 -8.78
CA GLN A 75 -17.70 -9.73 -9.46
C GLN A 75 -16.53 -10.03 -8.53
N GLU A 76 -15.32 -10.13 -9.10
CA GLU A 76 -14.11 -10.28 -8.30
C GLU A 76 -13.87 -9.02 -7.43
N VAL A 77 -13.23 -9.23 -6.28
CA VAL A 77 -12.78 -8.13 -5.41
C VAL A 77 -11.74 -7.31 -6.16
N TYR A 78 -11.94 -6.00 -6.19
CA TYR A 78 -11.01 -5.04 -6.77
C TYR A 78 -10.70 -3.91 -5.78
N TYR A 79 -9.67 -3.15 -6.10
CA TYR A 79 -9.10 -2.10 -5.28
C TYR A 79 -8.98 -0.83 -6.12
N THR A 80 -9.13 0.32 -5.48
CA THR A 80 -8.79 1.63 -6.06
C THR A 80 -7.79 2.32 -5.14
N VAL A 81 -6.86 3.09 -5.70
CA VAL A 81 -5.98 3.93 -4.88
C VAL A 81 -6.83 4.97 -4.17
N ASN A 82 -6.66 5.12 -2.85
CA ASN A 82 -7.36 6.17 -2.12
C ASN A 82 -6.66 7.51 -2.37
N ALA A 83 -7.22 8.31 -3.27
CA ALA A 83 -6.69 9.62 -3.63
C ALA A 83 -6.60 10.59 -2.44
N ASP A 84 -7.50 10.43 -1.47
CA ASP A 84 -7.58 11.26 -0.25
C ASP A 84 -6.76 10.65 0.91
N SER A 85 -5.89 9.68 0.63
CA SER A 85 -5.05 9.05 1.65
C SER A 85 -4.03 10.03 2.24
N PRO A 86 -4.12 10.36 3.54
CA PRO A 86 -3.13 11.23 4.19
C PRO A 86 -1.74 10.58 4.24
N VAL A 87 -1.67 9.25 4.14
CA VAL A 87 -0.40 8.51 4.09
C VAL A 87 0.27 8.67 2.74
N LEU A 88 -0.48 8.52 1.63
CA LEU A 88 0.06 8.79 0.30
C LEU A 88 0.41 10.27 0.12
N GLU A 89 -0.41 11.19 0.63
CA GLU A 89 -0.09 12.63 0.61
C GLU A 89 1.26 12.90 1.30
N ALA A 90 1.46 12.39 2.52
CA ALA A 90 2.73 12.54 3.24
C ALA A 90 3.92 11.89 2.50
N ALA A 91 3.70 10.75 1.83
CA ALA A 91 4.74 10.10 1.04
C ALA A 91 5.12 10.93 -0.20
N ARG A 92 4.14 11.51 -0.92
CA ARG A 92 4.40 12.46 -2.02
C ARG A 92 5.18 13.69 -1.57
N GLU A 93 4.81 14.27 -0.42
CA GLU A 93 5.53 15.41 0.14
C GLU A 93 6.98 15.05 0.48
N PHE A 94 7.20 13.85 1.00
CA PHE A 94 8.54 13.34 1.29
C PHE A 94 9.38 13.18 0.02
N GLU A 95 8.85 12.57 -1.04
CA GLU A 95 9.55 12.42 -2.32
C GLU A 95 9.95 13.77 -2.90
N GLN A 96 9.00 14.71 -2.98
CA GLN A 96 9.27 16.06 -3.47
C GLN A 96 10.36 16.76 -2.66
N ALA A 97 10.36 16.61 -1.34
CA ALA A 97 11.40 17.17 -0.48
C ALA A 97 12.77 16.53 -0.74
N VAL A 98 12.84 15.22 -0.97
CA VAL A 98 14.09 14.53 -1.31
C VAL A 98 14.61 14.97 -2.67
N GLU A 99 13.75 15.04 -3.69
CA GLU A 99 14.10 15.50 -5.03
C GLU A 99 14.63 16.94 -5.04
N ALA A 100 13.99 17.83 -4.29
CA ALA A 100 14.40 19.24 -4.20
C ALA A 100 15.75 19.45 -3.50
N ASN A 101 16.22 18.48 -2.72
CA ASN A 101 17.46 18.56 -1.94
C ASN A 101 18.58 17.63 -2.48
N ARG A 102 18.38 17.02 -3.65
CA ARG A 102 19.35 16.15 -4.33
C ARG A 102 20.11 16.89 -5.42
#